data_AF-A0A2D9FQX3-F1
#
_entry.id   AF-A0A2D9FQX3-F1
#
_cell.length_a   1.000
_cell.length_b   1.000
_cell.length_c   1.000
_cell.angle_alpha   90.00
_cell.angle_beta   90.00
_cell.angle_gamma   90.00
#
_symmetry.space_group_name_H-M   'P 1'
#
loop_
_entity.id
_entity.type
_entity.pdbx_description
1 polymer ?
#
loop_
_entity_poly.entity_id
_entity_poly.type
_entity_poly.pdbx_seq_one_letter_code
_entity_poly.pdbx_strand_id
1 'polypeptide(L)'
;MKAKFWILIGVLALLVFYGINVNNSLVTAEEQVNSAWAQVENQYQRRADLIPNLVNTVRGAADFESQTLQDVIEARSRATSVNIDANDLNNPQAFQQFQEAQGQLSGALSRLLVTVERYPELKANQNFRDLQAQLEGTENRISTERMRFNQSAQAFNTQIRKFPTSMFASVLGFEQKEYFQADQGAEEAPEVDFGN
;
A
#
# COMPACT_ATOMS: atom_id res chain seq x y z
N MET A 1 47.12 -34.95 -3.12
CA MET A 1 46.91 -33.50 -2.97
C MET A 1 46.23 -32.86 -4.18
N LYS A 2 46.71 -33.08 -5.41
CA LYS A 2 46.11 -32.51 -6.64
C LYS A 2 44.61 -32.83 -6.83
N ALA A 3 44.17 -34.06 -6.58
CA ALA A 3 42.76 -34.44 -6.71
C ALA A 3 41.83 -33.68 -5.73
N LYS A 4 42.23 -33.52 -4.47
CA LYS A 4 41.47 -32.75 -3.46
C LYS A 4 41.36 -31.27 -3.84
N PHE A 5 42.40 -30.71 -4.46
CA PHE A 5 42.41 -29.34 -4.97
C PHE A 5 41.41 -29.12 -6.11
N TRP A 6 41.38 -30.02 -7.09
CA TRP A 6 40.39 -29.96 -8.19
C TRP A 6 38.95 -30.15 -7.72
N ILE A 7 38.73 -31.02 -6.71
CA ILE A 7 37.41 -31.17 -6.08
C ILE A 7 36.97 -29.87 -5.41
N LEU A 8 37.85 -29.21 -4.65
CA LEU A 8 37.54 -27.91 -4.03
C LEU A 8 37.19 -26.83 -5.06
N ILE A 9 37.94 -26.75 -6.16
CA ILE A 9 37.64 -25.81 -7.26
C ILE A 9 36.29 -26.12 -7.90
N GLY A 10 36.00 -27.40 -8.16
CA GLY A 10 34.72 -27.81 -8.74
C GLY A 10 33.52 -27.44 -7.85
N VAL A 11 33.63 -27.67 -6.54
CA VAL A 11 32.60 -27.27 -5.56
C VAL A 11 32.42 -25.75 -5.52
N LEU A 12 33.52 -24.99 -5.50
CA LEU A 12 33.46 -23.54 -5.50
C LEU A 12 32.80 -22.99 -6.78
N ALA A 13 33.15 -23.54 -7.95
CA ALA A 13 32.54 -23.16 -9.22
C ALA A 13 31.03 -23.45 -9.24
N LEU A 14 30.59 -24.59 -8.70
CA LEU A 14 29.17 -24.91 -8.55
C LEU A 14 28.45 -23.94 -7.61
N LEU A 15 29.07 -23.57 -6.49
CA LEU A 15 28.50 -22.58 -5.55
C LEU A 15 28.36 -21.20 -6.17
N VAL A 16 29.36 -20.74 -6.94
CA VAL A 16 29.29 -19.46 -7.66
C VAL A 16 28.19 -19.50 -8.73
N PHE A 17 28.13 -20.56 -9.54
CA PHE A 17 27.09 -20.70 -10.55
C PHE A 17 25.69 -20.72 -9.92
N TYR A 18 25.52 -21.46 -8.83
CA TYR A 18 24.26 -21.48 -8.08
C TYR A 18 23.92 -20.08 -7.52
N GLY A 19 24.90 -19.37 -6.94
CA GLY A 19 24.73 -18.01 -6.43
C GLY A 19 24.26 -17.01 -7.49
N ILE A 20 24.80 -17.09 -8.72
CA ILE A 20 24.35 -16.25 -9.85
C ILE A 20 22.89 -16.52 -10.20
N ASN A 21 22.50 -17.80 -10.26
CA ASN A 21 21.11 -18.18 -10.54
C ASN A 21 20.15 -17.69 -9.44
N VAL A 22 20.56 -17.82 -8.16
CA VAL A 22 19.80 -17.28 -7.03
C VAL A 22 19.65 -15.77 -7.14
N ASN A 23 20.74 -15.05 -7.37
CA ASN A 23 20.72 -13.59 -7.49
C ASN A 23 19.75 -13.12 -8.59
N ASN A 24 19.85 -13.68 -9.79
CA ASN A 24 18.97 -13.28 -10.91
C ASN A 24 17.50 -13.57 -10.59
N SER A 25 17.22 -14.70 -9.93
CA SER A 25 15.85 -15.03 -9.55
C SER A 25 15.31 -14.11 -8.45
N LEU A 26 16.14 -13.73 -7.47
CA LEU A 26 15.75 -12.80 -6.40
C LEU A 26 15.56 -11.37 -6.90
N VAL A 27 16.43 -10.87 -7.79
CA VAL A 27 16.24 -9.57 -8.45
C VAL A 27 14.93 -9.54 -9.24
N THR A 28 14.60 -10.64 -9.94
CA THR A 28 13.33 -10.72 -10.68
C THR A 28 12.13 -10.68 -9.74
N ALA A 29 12.19 -11.38 -8.61
CA ALA A 29 11.12 -11.38 -7.62
C ALA A 29 11.00 -10.03 -6.88
N GLU A 30 12.12 -9.38 -6.58
CA GLU A 30 12.12 -8.03 -5.98
C GLU A 30 11.48 -7.02 -6.92
N GLU A 31 11.78 -7.09 -8.22
CA GLU A 31 11.18 -6.16 -9.17
C GLU A 31 9.68 -6.37 -9.37
N GLN A 32 9.17 -7.60 -9.15
CA GLN A 32 7.73 -7.85 -9.07
C GLN A 32 7.09 -7.18 -7.84
N VAL A 33 7.81 -7.12 -6.71
CA VAL A 33 7.35 -6.38 -5.53
C VAL A 33 7.34 -4.88 -5.81
N ASN A 34 8.43 -4.33 -6.37
CA ASN A 34 8.52 -2.91 -6.72
C ASN A 34 7.44 -2.49 -7.71
N SER A 35 7.17 -3.32 -8.72
CA SER A 35 6.11 -3.08 -9.70
C SER A 35 4.72 -3.08 -9.04
N ALA A 36 4.46 -4.01 -8.13
CA ALA A 36 3.19 -4.04 -7.39
C ALA A 36 3.05 -2.84 -6.45
N TRP A 37 4.15 -2.41 -5.80
CA TRP A 37 4.16 -1.19 -4.99
C TRP A 37 3.83 0.06 -5.81
N ALA A 38 4.41 0.21 -6.99
CA ALA A 38 4.11 1.32 -7.88
C ALA A 38 2.60 1.39 -8.25
N GLN A 39 1.93 0.24 -8.37
CA GLN A 39 0.47 0.22 -8.59
C GLN A 39 -0.30 0.74 -7.37
N VAL A 40 0.14 0.39 -6.17
CA VAL A 40 -0.45 0.88 -4.92
C VAL A 40 -0.29 2.40 -4.82
N GLU A 41 0.92 2.91 -5.05
CA GLU A 41 1.22 4.34 -5.03
C GLU A 41 0.35 5.11 -6.04
N ASN A 42 0.21 4.59 -7.26
CA ASN A 42 -0.66 5.19 -8.28
C ASN A 42 -2.12 5.35 -7.82
N GLN A 43 -2.68 4.37 -7.08
CA GLN A 43 -4.06 4.49 -6.60
C GLN A 43 -4.17 5.49 -5.43
N TYR A 44 -3.20 5.51 -4.52
CA TYR A 44 -3.18 6.50 -3.43
C TYR A 44 -3.00 7.93 -3.96
N GLN A 45 -2.12 8.12 -4.94
CA GLN A 45 -1.93 9.41 -5.61
C GLN A 45 -3.23 9.85 -6.29
N ARG A 46 -3.89 8.97 -7.06
CA ARG A 46 -5.18 9.26 -7.67
C ARG A 46 -6.22 9.70 -6.63
N ARG A 47 -6.29 9.04 -5.48
CA ARG A 47 -7.20 9.42 -4.39
C ARG A 47 -6.90 10.84 -3.90
N ALA A 48 -5.62 11.17 -3.70
CA ALA A 48 -5.19 12.50 -3.29
C ALA A 48 -5.51 13.57 -4.34
N ASP A 49 -5.43 13.24 -5.62
CA ASP A 49 -5.69 14.17 -6.74
C ASP A 49 -7.18 14.47 -6.96
N LEU A 50 -8.08 13.59 -6.52
CA LEU A 50 -9.53 13.83 -6.60
C LEU A 50 -10.04 14.78 -5.51
N ILE A 51 -9.34 14.88 -4.38
CA ILE A 51 -9.80 15.64 -3.21
C ILE A 51 -9.95 17.14 -3.47
N PRO A 52 -9.04 17.85 -4.17
CA PRO A 52 -9.24 19.27 -4.45
C PRO A 52 -10.55 19.56 -5.19
N ASN A 53 -10.91 18.69 -6.15
CA ASN A 53 -12.18 18.81 -6.87
C ASN A 53 -13.37 18.54 -5.94
N LEU A 54 -13.29 17.51 -5.09
CA LEU A 54 -14.32 17.22 -4.08
C LEU A 54 -14.53 18.42 -3.14
N VAL A 55 -13.45 18.96 -2.58
CA VAL A 55 -13.49 20.12 -1.68
C VAL A 55 -14.11 21.32 -2.36
N ASN A 56 -13.75 21.60 -3.62
CA ASN A 56 -14.33 22.72 -4.38
C ASN A 56 -15.82 22.51 -4.67
N THR A 57 -16.25 21.29 -4.99
CA THR A 57 -17.67 20.97 -5.19
C THR A 57 -18.47 21.16 -3.91
N VAL A 58 -17.95 20.69 -2.77
CA VAL A 58 -18.64 20.80 -1.47
C VAL A 58 -18.68 22.26 -0.98
N ARG A 59 -17.61 23.04 -1.18
CA ARG A 59 -17.58 24.50 -0.88
C ARG A 59 -18.64 25.30 -1.64
N GLY A 60 -19.11 24.78 -2.78
CA GLY A 60 -20.17 25.42 -3.57
C GLY A 60 -21.56 25.35 -2.91
N ALA A 61 -21.76 24.46 -1.93
CA ALA A 61 -22.96 24.47 -1.11
C ALA A 61 -22.84 25.53 -0.02
N ALA A 62 -23.75 26.50 -0.04
CA ALA A 62 -23.84 27.49 1.03
C ALA A 62 -24.05 26.77 2.37
N ASP A 63 -23.34 27.21 3.41
CA ASP A 63 -23.46 26.73 4.79
C ASP A 63 -22.92 25.31 5.10
N PHE A 64 -22.05 24.75 4.25
CA PHE A 64 -21.36 23.51 4.58
C PHE A 64 -20.37 23.67 5.76
N GLU A 65 -20.29 22.66 6.64
CA GLU A 65 -19.41 22.65 7.81
C GLU A 65 -17.93 22.84 7.44
N SER A 66 -17.38 24.02 7.75
CA SER A 66 -15.98 24.38 7.42
C SER A 66 -14.96 23.47 8.10
N GLN A 67 -15.24 23.00 9.32
CA GLN A 67 -14.36 22.09 10.06
C GLN A 67 -14.19 20.76 9.32
N THR A 68 -15.28 20.17 8.84
CA THR A 68 -15.26 18.88 8.12
C THR A 68 -14.43 18.96 6.83
N LEU A 69 -14.52 20.08 6.11
CA LEU A 69 -13.67 20.31 4.94
C LEU A 69 -12.21 20.54 5.29
N GLN A 70 -11.93 21.26 6.38
CA GLN A 70 -10.58 21.47 6.87
C GLN A 70 -9.91 20.15 7.25
N ASP A 71 -10.63 19.27 7.95
CA ASP A 71 -10.14 17.94 8.32
C ASP A 71 -9.74 17.11 7.09
N VAL A 72 -10.52 17.18 6.00
CA VAL A 72 -10.21 16.47 4.73
C VAL A 72 -8.96 17.05 4.07
N ILE A 73 -8.80 18.37 4.06
CA ILE A 73 -7.63 19.05 3.49
C ILE A 73 -6.37 18.70 4.28
N GLU A 74 -6.44 18.73 5.61
CA GLU A 74 -5.33 18.38 6.50
C GLU A 74 -4.96 16.90 6.36
N ALA A 75 -5.95 16.00 6.36
CA ALA A 75 -5.73 14.57 6.18
C ALA A 75 -5.09 14.25 4.82
N ARG A 76 -5.53 14.92 3.73
CA ARG A 76 -4.86 14.84 2.44
C ARG A 76 -3.42 15.29 2.53
N SER A 77 -3.16 16.45 3.14
CA SER A 77 -1.80 17.00 3.24
C SER A 77 -0.86 16.03 3.96
N ARG A 78 -1.32 15.39 5.03
CA ARG A 78 -0.57 14.36 5.77
C ARG A 78 -0.36 13.11 4.94
N ALA A 79 -1.40 12.62 4.26
CA ALA A 79 -1.31 11.44 3.41
C ALA A 79 -0.31 11.61 2.26
N THR A 80 -0.19 12.83 1.70
CA THR A 80 0.78 13.13 0.63
C THR A 80 2.18 13.49 1.15
N SER A 81 2.35 13.78 2.44
CA SER A 81 3.67 14.09 2.99
C SER A 81 4.43 12.84 3.44
N VAL A 82 3.74 11.71 3.62
CA VAL A 82 4.36 10.42 3.94
C VAL A 82 4.53 9.62 2.65
N ASN A 83 5.76 9.58 2.13
CA ASN A 83 6.13 8.81 0.95
C ASN A 83 7.01 7.62 1.36
N ILE A 84 6.83 6.49 0.68
CA ILE A 84 7.65 5.29 0.84
C ILE A 84 8.25 5.00 -0.53
N ASP A 85 9.58 4.97 -0.60
CA ASP A 85 10.28 4.55 -1.80
C ASP A 85 10.47 3.02 -1.83
N ALA A 86 10.83 2.47 -2.99
CA ALA A 86 11.09 1.03 -3.14
C ALA A 86 12.15 0.49 -2.15
N ASN A 87 13.05 1.35 -1.69
CA ASN A 87 14.09 1.02 -0.71
C ASN A 87 13.58 0.93 0.73
N ASP A 88 12.39 1.45 1.02
CA ASP A 88 11.79 1.48 2.36
C ASP A 88 10.74 0.37 2.55
N LEU A 89 10.55 -0.49 1.55
CA LEU A 89 9.55 -1.58 1.60
C LEU A 89 9.86 -2.67 2.63
N ASN A 90 11.04 -2.64 3.23
CA ASN A 90 11.50 -3.47 4.34
C ASN A 90 11.49 -2.73 5.69
N ASN A 91 11.00 -1.48 5.74
CA ASN A 91 11.00 -0.64 6.94
C ASN A 91 9.60 -0.63 7.61
N PRO A 92 9.42 -1.32 8.74
CA PRO A 92 8.13 -1.40 9.43
C PRO A 92 7.59 -0.03 9.85
N GLN A 93 8.48 0.88 10.27
CA GLN A 93 8.07 2.20 10.77
C GLN A 93 7.56 3.09 9.64
N ALA A 94 8.24 3.09 8.49
CA ALA A 94 7.79 3.81 7.32
C ALA A 94 6.41 3.27 6.86
N PHE A 95 6.29 1.95 6.77
CA PHE A 95 5.06 1.27 6.36
C PHE A 95 3.88 1.53 7.30
N GLN A 96 4.14 1.58 8.62
CA GLN A 96 3.13 1.96 9.60
C GLN A 96 2.69 3.42 9.44
N GLN A 97 3.63 4.37 9.36
CA GLN A 97 3.32 5.79 9.19
C GLN A 97 2.50 6.05 7.93
N PHE A 98 2.84 5.37 6.83
CA PHE A 98 2.07 5.46 5.59
C PHE A 98 0.65 4.95 5.76
N GLN A 99 0.47 3.74 6.32
CA GLN A 99 -0.87 3.19 6.56
C GLN A 99 -1.71 4.09 7.49
N GLU A 100 -1.11 4.64 8.55
CA GLU A 100 -1.79 5.57 9.45
C GLU A 100 -2.23 6.86 8.73
N ALA A 101 -1.35 7.47 7.93
CA ALA A 101 -1.68 8.67 7.18
C ALA A 101 -2.78 8.42 6.13
N GLN A 102 -2.70 7.28 5.43
CA GLN A 102 -3.72 6.88 4.46
C GLN A 102 -5.06 6.54 5.14
N GLY A 103 -5.04 5.94 6.33
CA GLY A 103 -6.24 5.64 7.12
C GLY A 103 -6.92 6.89 7.67
N GLN A 104 -6.15 7.89 8.13
CA GLN A 104 -6.68 9.20 8.53
C GLN A 104 -7.45 9.87 7.39
N LEU A 105 -6.92 9.78 6.16
CA LEU A 105 -7.59 10.29 4.98
C LEU A 105 -8.89 9.54 4.67
N SER A 106 -8.88 8.20 4.70
CA SER A 106 -10.10 7.40 4.53
C SER A 106 -11.17 7.81 5.56
N GLY A 107 -10.79 7.93 6.84
CA GLY A 107 -11.72 8.32 7.91
C GLY A 107 -12.28 9.74 7.74
N ALA A 108 -11.46 10.70 7.28
CA ALA A 108 -11.92 12.06 6.99
C ALA A 108 -12.93 12.08 5.83
N LEU A 109 -12.68 11.29 4.77
CA LEU A 109 -13.62 11.14 3.66
C LEU A 109 -14.94 10.48 4.11
N SER A 110 -14.89 9.44 4.95
CA SER A 110 -16.10 8.82 5.51
C SER A 110 -16.93 9.81 6.32
N ARG A 111 -16.31 10.62 7.18
CA ARG A 111 -17.01 11.67 7.94
C ARG A 111 -17.64 12.70 7.01
N LEU A 112 -16.92 13.15 5.97
CA LEU A 112 -17.45 14.05 4.95
C LEU A 112 -18.72 13.49 4.30
N LEU A 113 -18.71 12.22 3.89
CA LEU A 113 -19.87 11.57 3.27
C LEU A 113 -21.08 11.52 4.22
N VAL A 114 -20.87 11.21 5.50
CA VAL A 114 -21.94 11.23 6.51
C VAL A 114 -22.50 12.64 6.69
N THR A 115 -21.65 13.67 6.74
CA THR A 115 -22.10 15.05 6.87
C THR A 115 -22.91 15.49 5.65
N VAL A 116 -22.50 15.10 4.43
CA VAL A 116 -23.20 15.43 3.17
C VAL A 116 -24.64 14.90 3.15
N GLU A 117 -24.96 13.84 3.89
CA GLU A 117 -26.34 13.33 3.98
C GLU A 117 -27.35 14.39 4.47
N ARG A 118 -26.88 15.39 5.21
CA ARG A 118 -27.68 16.52 5.73
C ARG A 118 -27.92 17.64 4.72
N TYR A 119 -27.29 17.58 3.55
CA TYR A 119 -27.26 18.63 2.52
C TYR A 119 -27.85 18.11 1.20
N PRO A 120 -29.20 18.16 1.01
CA PRO A 120 -29.87 17.60 -0.16
C PRO A 120 -29.36 18.11 -1.51
N GLU A 121 -28.92 19.37 -1.57
CA GLU A 121 -28.35 20.00 -2.75
C GLU A 121 -27.02 19.37 -3.19
N LEU A 122 -26.17 18.95 -2.24
CA LEU A 122 -24.94 18.19 -2.54
C LEU A 122 -25.25 16.77 -2.98
N LYS A 123 -26.23 16.13 -2.34
CA LYS A 123 -26.70 14.79 -2.75
C LYS A 123 -27.24 14.78 -4.17
N ALA A 124 -27.95 15.84 -4.57
CA ALA A 124 -28.47 15.99 -5.93
C ALA A 124 -27.39 16.39 -6.94
N ASN A 125 -26.30 17.02 -6.49
CA ASN A 125 -25.23 17.50 -7.35
C ASN A 125 -24.55 16.34 -8.11
N GLN A 126 -24.60 16.40 -9.45
CA GLN A 126 -24.02 15.36 -10.30
C GLN A 126 -22.50 15.25 -10.14
N ASN A 127 -21.79 16.38 -10.10
CA ASN A 127 -20.33 16.40 -9.95
C ASN A 127 -19.89 15.78 -8.63
N PHE A 128 -20.65 16.03 -7.54
CA PHE A 128 -20.38 15.41 -6.25
C PHE A 128 -20.54 13.88 -6.31
N ARG A 129 -21.66 13.40 -6.86
CA ARG A 129 -21.92 11.95 -7.02
C ARG A 129 -20.86 11.27 -7.91
N ASP A 130 -20.42 11.92 -8.98
CA ASP A 130 -19.37 11.41 -9.84
C ASP A 130 -18.02 11.31 -9.11
N LEU A 131 -17.66 12.32 -8.32
CA LEU A 131 -16.44 12.31 -7.50
C LEU A 131 -16.51 11.25 -6.39
N GLN A 132 -17.66 11.10 -5.74
CA GLN A 132 -17.90 10.04 -4.75
C GLN A 132 -17.69 8.66 -5.38
N ALA A 133 -18.29 8.39 -6.53
CA ALA A 133 -18.12 7.12 -7.25
C ALA A 133 -16.66 6.88 -7.68
N GLN A 134 -15.94 7.92 -8.10
CA GLN A 134 -14.52 7.81 -8.44
C GLN A 134 -13.65 7.51 -7.21
N LEU A 135 -13.94 8.12 -6.06
CA LEU A 135 -13.24 7.87 -4.80
C LEU A 135 -13.51 6.45 -4.29
N GLU A 136 -14.76 6.00 -4.30
CA GLU A 136 -15.14 4.62 -3.96
C GLU A 136 -14.44 3.62 -4.89
N GLY A 137 -14.49 3.86 -6.21
CA GLY A 137 -13.77 3.04 -7.19
C GLY A 137 -12.26 3.03 -6.98
N THR A 138 -11.69 4.12 -6.46
CA THR A 138 -10.26 4.20 -6.12
C THR A 138 -9.97 3.41 -4.85
N GLU A 139 -10.81 3.48 -3.82
CA GLU A 139 -10.64 2.72 -2.58
C GLU A 139 -10.71 1.20 -2.82
N ASN A 140 -11.63 0.74 -3.66
CA ASN A 140 -11.73 -0.66 -4.08
C ASN A 140 -10.46 -1.12 -4.82
N ARG A 141 -9.87 -0.26 -5.66
CA ARG A 141 -8.60 -0.53 -6.34
C ARG A 141 -7.44 -0.54 -5.36
N ILE A 142 -7.38 0.39 -4.41
CA ILE A 142 -6.38 0.39 -3.32
C ILE A 142 -6.41 -0.96 -2.60
N SER A 143 -7.58 -1.44 -2.17
CA SER A 143 -7.71 -2.75 -1.52
C SER A 143 -7.17 -3.89 -2.39
N THR A 144 -7.47 -3.85 -3.69
CA THR A 144 -6.99 -4.88 -4.64
C THR A 144 -5.48 -4.83 -4.84
N GLU A 145 -4.91 -3.64 -5.03
CA GLU A 145 -3.46 -3.47 -5.24
C GLU A 145 -2.67 -3.76 -3.95
N ARG A 146 -3.19 -3.42 -2.76
CA ARG A 146 -2.61 -3.84 -1.46
C ARG A 146 -2.50 -5.36 -1.37
N MET A 147 -3.56 -6.07 -1.76
CA MET A 147 -3.57 -7.54 -1.78
C MET A 147 -2.56 -8.11 -2.78
N ARG A 148 -2.46 -7.55 -3.99
CA ARG A 148 -1.47 -7.99 -4.98
C ARG A 148 -0.04 -7.71 -4.53
N PHE A 149 0.22 -6.55 -3.93
CA PHE A 149 1.51 -6.24 -3.32
C PHE A 149 1.87 -7.28 -2.25
N ASN A 150 0.94 -7.61 -1.34
CA ASN A 150 1.16 -8.61 -0.31
C ASN A 150 1.47 -10.00 -0.92
N GLN A 151 0.82 -10.38 -2.02
CA GLN A 151 1.12 -11.64 -2.72
C GLN A 151 2.53 -11.65 -3.31
N SER A 152 2.94 -10.57 -3.98
CA SER A 152 4.31 -10.43 -4.51
C SER A 152 5.34 -10.45 -3.38
N ALA A 153 5.11 -9.68 -2.31
CA ALA A 153 5.97 -9.63 -1.13
C ALA A 153 6.05 -11.02 -0.48
N GLN A 154 4.95 -11.76 -0.40
CA GLN A 154 4.92 -13.11 0.16
C GLN A 154 5.74 -14.09 -0.67
N ALA A 155 5.61 -14.04 -2.00
CA ALA A 155 6.38 -14.88 -2.91
C ALA A 155 7.89 -14.62 -2.75
N PHE A 156 8.29 -13.33 -2.76
CA PHE A 156 9.67 -12.91 -2.55
C PHE A 156 10.20 -13.32 -1.17
N ASN A 157 9.46 -13.01 -0.10
CA ASN A 157 9.80 -13.35 1.28
C ASN A 157 9.94 -14.86 1.49
N THR A 158 9.09 -15.65 0.86
CA THR A 158 9.18 -17.11 0.88
C THR A 158 10.47 -17.59 0.21
N GLN A 159 10.83 -16.99 -0.92
CA GLN A 159 12.01 -17.36 -1.68
C GLN A 159 13.30 -17.08 -0.91
N ILE A 160 13.44 -15.90 -0.30
CA ILE A 160 14.63 -15.55 0.50
C ILE A 160 14.73 -16.34 1.82
N ARG A 161 13.64 -16.97 2.28
CA ARG A 161 13.63 -17.81 3.49
C ARG A 161 13.86 -19.30 3.22
N LYS A 162 13.76 -19.75 1.97
CA LYS A 162 13.84 -21.16 1.62
C LYS A 162 15.29 -21.61 1.48
N PHE A 163 15.66 -22.76 2.05
CA PHE A 163 16.97 -23.38 1.82
C PHE A 163 17.04 -24.00 0.41
N PRO A 164 18.15 -23.87 -0.34
CA PRO A 164 19.43 -23.22 0.02
C PRO A 164 19.50 -21.70 -0.20
N THR A 165 18.49 -21.11 -0.86
CA THR A 165 18.45 -19.68 -1.22
C THR A 165 18.72 -18.73 -0.05
N SER A 166 18.22 -19.05 1.15
CA SER A 166 18.39 -18.21 2.35
C SER A 166 19.84 -17.95 2.75
N MET A 167 20.76 -18.89 2.47
CA MET A 167 22.19 -18.73 2.74
C MET A 167 22.83 -17.68 1.83
N PHE A 168 22.31 -17.53 0.61
CA PHE A 168 22.79 -16.57 -0.37
C PHE A 168 22.06 -15.23 -0.23
N ALA A 169 20.76 -15.25 0.05
CA ALA A 169 19.93 -14.05 0.15
C ALA A 169 20.49 -13.04 1.16
N SER A 170 20.88 -13.49 2.36
CA SER A 170 21.46 -12.62 3.39
C SER A 170 22.82 -12.04 2.99
N VAL A 171 23.64 -12.80 2.27
CA VAL A 171 24.96 -12.34 1.80
C VAL A 171 24.82 -11.35 0.65
N LEU A 172 23.79 -11.52 -0.18
CA LEU A 172 23.49 -10.67 -1.32
C LEU A 172 22.65 -9.43 -0.94
N GLY A 173 22.24 -9.29 0.32
CA GLY A 173 21.53 -8.11 0.83
C GLY A 173 20.02 -8.09 0.57
N PHE A 174 19.40 -9.24 0.27
CA PHE A 174 17.94 -9.32 0.12
C PHE A 174 17.26 -9.43 1.48
N GLU A 175 16.39 -8.48 1.78
CA GLU A 175 15.67 -8.36 3.05
C GLU A 175 14.16 -8.53 2.87
N GLN A 176 13.48 -9.00 3.91
CA GLN A 176 12.03 -9.20 3.86
C GLN A 176 11.29 -7.89 3.61
N LYS A 177 10.25 -7.97 2.77
CA LYS A 177 9.35 -6.86 2.48
C LYS A 177 8.16 -6.90 3.43
N GLU A 178 7.70 -5.74 3.86
CA GLU A 178 6.55 -5.55 4.73
C GLU A 178 5.24 -5.93 4.02
N TYR A 179 4.18 -6.08 4.81
CA TYR A 179 2.83 -6.34 4.32
C TYR A 179 1.87 -5.24 4.74
N PHE A 180 0.90 -4.94 3.87
CA PHE A 180 -0.34 -4.31 4.29
C PHE A 180 -1.06 -5.18 5.29
N GLN A 181 -1.33 -4.62 6.46
CA GLN A 181 -2.09 -5.28 7.51
C GLN A 181 -3.57 -4.93 7.38
N ALA A 182 -4.43 -5.72 8.00
CA ALA A 182 -5.83 -5.33 8.15
C ALA A 182 -5.91 -4.03 8.96
N ASP A 183 -6.90 -3.19 8.66
CA ASP A 183 -7.10 -1.96 9.39
C ASP A 183 -7.38 -2.29 10.87
N GLN A 184 -6.85 -1.49 11.81
CA GLN A 184 -7.10 -1.68 13.24
C GLN A 184 -8.62 -1.66 13.51
N GLY A 185 -9.14 -2.68 14.19
CA GLY A 185 -10.57 -2.83 14.47
C GLY A 185 -11.36 -3.67 13.47
N ALA A 186 -10.74 -4.15 12.37
CA ALA A 186 -11.39 -5.10 11.45
C ALA A 186 -11.71 -6.48 12.11
N GLU A 187 -11.15 -6.73 13.28
CA GLU A 187 -11.43 -7.90 14.12
C GLU A 187 -12.75 -7.77 14.89
N GLU A 188 -13.27 -6.55 15.07
CA GLU A 188 -14.54 -6.27 15.71
C GLU A 188 -15.63 -6.17 14.63
N ALA A 189 -16.40 -7.25 14.46
CA ALA A 189 -17.56 -7.23 13.58
C ALA A 189 -18.57 -6.18 14.10
N PRO A 190 -19.13 -5.30 13.25
CA PRO A 190 -20.13 -4.34 13.68
C PRO A 190 -21.37 -5.08 14.19
N GLU A 191 -21.74 -4.80 15.44
CA GLU A 191 -22.95 -5.33 16.05
C GLU A 191 -24.15 -4.63 15.41
N VAL A 192 -24.89 -5.36 14.57
CA VAL A 192 -26.10 -4.83 13.92
C VAL A 192 -27.27 -5.00 14.88
N ASP A 193 -27.51 -3.98 15.69
CA ASP A 193 -28.72 -3.88 16.50
C ASP A 193 -29.86 -3.30 15.64
N PHE A 194 -30.88 -4.14 15.40
CA PHE A 194 -32.10 -3.73 14.70
C PHE A 194 -33.15 -3.10 15.63
N GLY A 195 -32.84 -2.91 16.92
CA GLY A 195 -33.69 -2.20 17.88
C GLY A 195 -35.08 -2.82 18.05
N ASN A 196 -35.16 -4.08 18.52
CA ASN A 196 -36.41 -4.70 18.98
C ASN A 196 -36.61 -4.52 20.48
#